data_AF-A0AAU9X5V1-F1
#
_entry.id   AF-A0AAU9X5V1-F1
#
_cell.length_a   1.000
_cell.length_b   1.000
_cell.length_c   1.000
_cell.angle_alpha   90.00
_cell.angle_beta   90.00
_cell.angle_gamma   90.00
#
_symmetry.space_group_name_H-M   'P 1'
#
loop_
_entity.id
_entity.type
_entity.pdbx_description
1 polymer ?
#
loop_
_entity_poly.entity_id
_entity_poly.type
_entity_poly.pdbx_seq_one_letter_code
_entity_poly.pdbx_strand_id
1 'polypeptide(L)'
;MLTKGENISILVGQRGEKGYSKKKTGSGGGGTFVVRGENKPLIIAGGGGGVANMTEQHSGCDASINTTGNAGYNSPPLSGGSNGEGGQTDKPPSGGGGGGFYSNGENSKNSGGGGKGGKGFLNGGEGGTHRGGFGGGGGYLNLNESPGGGGGYSGGSGGANKNISCGGGGGSFNNGTNQQNECCYKTVGHGKVIITFLH
;
A
#
# COMPACT_ATOMS: atom_id res chain seq x y z
N MET A 1 -6.17 18.92 -19.87
CA MET A 1 -6.48 18.68 -21.29
C MET A 1 -5.81 17.37 -21.71
N LEU A 2 -6.52 16.49 -22.41
CA LEU A 2 -5.96 15.26 -22.99
C LEU A 2 -5.66 15.52 -24.47
N THR A 3 -4.53 15.02 -24.96
CA THR A 3 -4.18 15.13 -26.38
C THR A 3 -4.54 13.84 -27.11
N LYS A 4 -4.95 13.95 -28.37
CA LYS A 4 -5.24 12.77 -29.21
C LYS A 4 -3.98 11.92 -29.30
N GLY A 5 -4.12 10.61 -29.06
CA GLY A 5 -3.00 9.65 -29.08
C GLY A 5 -2.21 9.57 -27.76
N GLU A 6 -2.63 10.29 -26.72
CA GLU A 6 -2.01 10.20 -25.40
C GLU A 6 -2.33 8.85 -24.72
N ASN A 7 -1.30 8.18 -24.22
CA ASN A 7 -1.43 6.92 -23.49
C ASN A 7 -1.63 7.18 -21.99
N ILE A 8 -2.68 6.57 -21.42
CA ILE A 8 -2.96 6.57 -19.98
C ILE A 8 -2.89 5.14 -19.48
N SER A 9 -1.95 4.87 -18.59
CA SER A 9 -1.79 3.59 -17.90
C SER A 9 -2.62 3.59 -16.63
N ILE A 10 -3.42 2.55 -16.44
CA ILE A 10 -4.29 2.39 -15.28
C ILE A 10 -3.95 1.07 -14.60
N LEU A 11 -3.68 1.15 -13.30
CA LEU A 11 -3.52 -0.01 -12.42
C LEU A 11 -4.56 0.09 -11.32
N VAL A 12 -5.45 -0.88 -11.22
CA VAL A 12 -6.49 -0.91 -10.17
C VAL A 12 -6.03 -1.79 -9.02
N GLY A 13 -5.83 -1.18 -7.85
CA GLY A 13 -5.34 -1.88 -6.67
C GLY A 13 -6.37 -2.87 -6.14
N GLN A 14 -5.93 -4.03 -5.64
CA GLN A 14 -6.80 -4.98 -4.97
C GLN A 14 -6.70 -4.82 -3.44
N ARG A 15 -7.78 -5.17 -2.73
CA ARG A 15 -7.72 -5.31 -1.27
C ARG A 15 -6.68 -6.37 -0.88
N GLY A 16 -6.03 -6.16 0.26
CA GLY A 16 -5.29 -7.23 0.92
C GLY A 16 -6.23 -8.35 1.35
N GLU A 17 -5.69 -9.55 1.53
CA GLU A 17 -6.47 -10.70 1.99
C GLU A 17 -6.14 -11.05 3.43
N LYS A 18 -7.13 -11.67 4.08
CA LYS A 18 -6.95 -12.29 5.39
C LYS A 18 -6.07 -13.54 5.28
N GLY A 19 -5.22 -13.74 6.28
CA GLY A 19 -4.44 -14.97 6.43
C GLY A 19 -5.32 -16.19 6.76
N TYR A 20 -4.76 -17.38 6.50
CA TYR A 20 -5.47 -18.67 6.62
C TYR A 20 -5.67 -19.19 8.06
N SER A 21 -5.07 -18.58 9.08
CA SER A 21 -5.16 -19.07 10.46
C SER A 21 -6.39 -18.51 11.20
N LYS A 22 -6.73 -19.09 12.36
CA LYS A 22 -7.76 -18.60 13.31
C LYS A 22 -7.54 -17.15 13.79
N LYS A 23 -6.49 -16.48 13.34
CA LYS A 23 -6.01 -15.18 13.82
C LYS A 23 -6.33 -14.08 12.80
N LYS A 24 -6.63 -12.88 13.28
CA LYS A 24 -7.16 -11.77 12.49
C LYS A 24 -6.02 -10.93 11.90
N THR A 25 -5.13 -11.56 11.12
CA THR A 25 -4.05 -10.86 10.40
C THR A 25 -4.36 -10.74 8.91
N GLY A 26 -4.13 -9.55 8.35
CA GLY A 26 -4.25 -9.27 6.92
C GLY A 26 -2.97 -8.72 6.29
N SER A 27 -2.86 -8.86 4.98
CA SER A 27 -1.87 -8.16 4.16
C SER A 27 -2.30 -6.72 3.85
N GLY A 28 -1.38 -5.92 3.30
CA GLY A 28 -1.71 -4.58 2.80
C GLY A 28 -2.48 -4.64 1.48
N GLY A 29 -3.39 -3.67 1.29
CA GLY A 29 -4.02 -3.41 0.01
C GLY A 29 -3.09 -2.67 -0.94
N GLY A 30 -3.29 -2.86 -2.24
CA GLY A 30 -2.51 -2.14 -3.25
C GLY A 30 -3.10 -0.78 -3.60
N GLY A 31 -2.24 0.13 -4.06
CA GLY A 31 -2.62 1.43 -4.57
C GLY A 31 -3.31 1.34 -5.94
N THR A 32 -4.06 2.37 -6.27
CA THR A 32 -4.70 2.53 -7.59
C THR A 32 -4.05 3.71 -8.31
N PHE A 33 -3.61 3.49 -9.55
CA PHE A 33 -2.77 4.42 -10.27
C PHE A 33 -3.42 4.81 -11.60
N VAL A 34 -3.43 6.11 -11.89
CA VAL A 34 -3.72 6.67 -13.20
C VAL A 34 -2.52 7.52 -13.60
N VAL A 35 -1.81 7.06 -14.61
CA VAL A 35 -0.47 7.55 -14.95
C VAL A 35 -0.45 7.87 -16.44
N ARG A 36 -0.06 9.09 -16.77
CA ARG A 36 0.17 9.53 -18.14
C ARG A 36 1.51 8.99 -18.63
N GLY A 37 1.66 8.82 -19.95
CA GLY A 37 2.90 8.43 -20.61
C GLY A 37 4.17 9.09 -20.02
N GLU A 38 5.32 8.46 -20.23
CA GLU A 38 6.59 8.82 -19.58
C GLU A 38 6.52 8.76 -18.03
N ASN A 39 5.67 7.89 -17.48
CA ASN A 39 5.54 7.66 -16.04
C ASN A 39 5.20 8.93 -15.24
N LYS A 40 4.30 9.77 -15.75
CA LYS A 40 3.85 11.00 -15.10
C LYS A 40 2.56 10.74 -14.33
N PRO A 41 2.58 10.66 -12.98
CA PRO A 41 1.37 10.41 -12.21
C PRO A 41 0.34 11.53 -12.41
N LEU A 42 -0.93 11.16 -12.60
CA LEU A 42 -2.05 12.11 -12.58
C LEU A 42 -2.76 12.06 -11.24
N ILE A 43 -3.18 10.86 -10.86
CA ILE A 43 -3.79 10.58 -9.57
C ILE A 43 -3.44 9.16 -9.13
N ILE A 44 -3.07 9.02 -7.87
CA ILE A 44 -2.77 7.75 -7.21
C ILE A 44 -3.49 7.75 -5.88
N ALA A 45 -4.33 6.75 -5.65
CA ALA A 45 -4.91 6.50 -4.35
C ALA A 45 -4.10 5.42 -3.63
N GLY A 46 -3.63 5.71 -2.42
CA GLY A 46 -2.96 4.73 -1.57
C GLY A 46 -3.90 3.61 -1.11
N GLY A 47 -3.33 2.43 -0.89
CA GLY A 47 -4.00 1.30 -0.24
C GLY A 47 -3.82 1.33 1.28
N GLY A 48 -4.77 0.74 2.01
CA GLY A 48 -4.65 0.55 3.46
C GLY A 48 -3.61 -0.51 3.82
N GLY A 49 -2.96 -0.35 4.96
CA GLY A 49 -2.12 -1.37 5.58
C GLY A 49 -2.95 -2.52 6.13
N GLY A 50 -2.30 -3.68 6.23
CA GLY A 50 -2.88 -4.84 6.91
C GLY A 50 -2.98 -4.60 8.41
N VAL A 51 -3.86 -5.34 9.09
CA VAL A 51 -4.06 -5.27 10.54
C VAL A 51 -3.77 -6.61 11.19
N ALA A 52 -3.38 -6.60 12.46
CA ALA A 52 -3.25 -7.77 13.32
C ALA A 52 -4.07 -7.57 14.60
N ASN A 53 -5.17 -8.32 14.70
CA ASN A 53 -6.13 -8.33 15.83
C ASN A 53 -6.61 -6.94 16.30
N MET A 54 -6.64 -5.95 15.40
CA MET A 54 -7.18 -4.63 15.68
C MET A 54 -8.70 -4.69 15.91
N THR A 55 -9.17 -4.00 16.94
CA THR A 55 -10.60 -3.79 17.23
C THR A 55 -11.07 -2.37 16.92
N GLU A 56 -10.14 -1.46 16.72
CA GLU A 56 -10.37 -0.05 16.44
C GLU A 56 -9.61 0.37 15.18
N GLN A 57 -10.10 1.39 14.49
CA GLN A 57 -9.42 1.97 13.35
C GLN A 57 -8.30 2.90 13.83
N HIS A 58 -7.17 2.89 13.13
CA HIS A 58 -6.06 3.79 13.43
C HIS A 58 -5.57 4.44 12.14
N SER A 59 -5.48 5.77 12.12
CA SER A 59 -5.17 6.55 10.91
C SER A 59 -3.83 6.18 10.27
N GLY A 60 -2.86 5.71 11.06
CA GLY A 60 -1.59 5.18 10.57
C GLY A 60 -1.73 3.92 9.70
N CYS A 61 -2.80 3.14 9.86
CA CYS A 61 -3.11 1.97 9.03
C CYS A 61 -3.79 2.37 7.72
N ASP A 62 -4.49 3.50 7.71
CA ASP A 62 -5.22 3.97 6.55
C ASP A 62 -4.28 4.58 5.52
N ALA A 63 -4.74 4.65 4.27
CA ALA A 63 -4.01 5.37 3.23
C ALA A 63 -3.84 6.84 3.60
N SER A 64 -2.72 7.43 3.22
CA SER A 64 -2.46 8.86 3.43
C SER A 64 -2.95 9.66 2.23
N ILE A 65 -3.62 10.79 2.47
CA ILE A 65 -3.91 11.77 1.41
C ILE A 65 -2.65 12.51 0.94
N ASN A 66 -1.56 12.43 1.72
CA ASN A 66 -0.27 12.99 1.38
C ASN A 66 0.56 11.99 0.57
N THR A 67 1.64 12.48 -0.02
CA THR A 67 2.57 11.68 -0.82
C THR A 67 3.38 10.68 0.00
N THR A 68 3.55 10.91 1.29
CA THR A 68 4.28 10.01 2.19
C THR A 68 3.38 8.87 2.68
N GLY A 69 3.91 7.65 2.67
CA GLY A 69 3.28 6.50 3.28
C GLY A 69 3.32 6.57 4.81
N ASN A 70 2.37 5.93 5.47
CA ASN A 70 2.28 5.91 6.91
C ASN A 70 3.22 4.87 7.55
N ALA A 71 3.48 5.05 8.84
CA ALA A 71 4.29 4.17 9.69
C ALA A 71 3.51 2.97 10.27
N GLY A 72 2.19 2.97 10.18
CA GLY A 72 1.32 2.00 10.85
C GLY A 72 1.09 2.35 12.32
N TYR A 73 0.70 1.34 13.11
CA TYR A 73 0.38 1.48 14.53
C TYR A 73 1.04 0.37 15.34
N ASN A 74 1.54 0.74 16.52
CA ASN A 74 2.28 -0.13 17.43
C ASN A 74 3.44 -0.87 16.75
N SER A 75 3.95 -0.31 15.66
CA SER A 75 5.17 -0.76 14.99
C SER A 75 6.37 0.00 15.58
N PRO A 76 7.60 -0.55 15.48
CA PRO A 76 8.86 0.17 15.70
C PRO A 76 8.85 1.51 14.94
N PRO A 77 9.78 2.45 15.22
CA PRO A 77 9.86 3.72 14.48
C PRO A 77 10.29 3.47 13.02
N LEU A 78 9.35 2.96 12.23
CA LEU A 78 9.44 2.74 10.81
C LEU A 78 8.82 3.93 10.12
N SER A 79 9.48 4.40 9.08
CA SER A 79 8.86 5.32 8.13
C SER A 79 8.19 4.52 7.03
N GLY A 80 6.99 4.95 6.64
CA GLY A 80 6.54 4.66 5.29
C GLY A 80 7.49 5.30 4.27
N GLY A 81 7.40 4.89 3.02
CA GLY A 81 8.15 5.48 1.94
C GLY A 81 7.83 6.97 1.78
N SER A 82 8.78 7.70 1.21
CA SER A 82 8.62 9.10 0.83
C SER A 82 9.07 9.30 -0.61
N ASN A 83 8.66 10.39 -1.24
CA ASN A 83 9.08 10.76 -2.60
C ASN A 83 8.87 9.69 -3.67
N GLY A 84 7.86 8.82 -3.49
CA GLY A 84 7.55 7.77 -4.43
C GLY A 84 8.22 6.42 -4.13
N GLU A 85 8.99 6.34 -3.04
CA GLU A 85 9.70 5.13 -2.63
C GLU A 85 8.79 4.12 -1.93
N GLY A 86 9.17 2.84 -1.94
CA GLY A 86 8.53 1.78 -1.18
C GLY A 86 8.68 1.96 0.33
N GLY A 87 7.79 1.31 1.08
CA GLY A 87 7.79 1.32 2.54
C GLY A 87 8.87 0.40 3.12
N GLN A 88 9.37 0.78 4.29
CA GLN A 88 10.41 0.06 5.01
C GLN A 88 9.83 -1.02 5.94
N THR A 89 10.68 -1.92 6.40
CA THR A 89 10.34 -2.95 7.40
C THR A 89 11.37 -2.95 8.53
N ASP A 90 10.96 -3.26 9.76
CA ASP A 90 11.93 -3.39 10.87
C ASP A 90 12.59 -4.79 10.89
N LYS A 91 13.52 -4.96 11.83
CA LYS A 91 14.10 -6.23 12.26
C LYS A 91 13.01 -7.30 12.39
N PRO A 92 13.31 -8.53 11.94
CA PRO A 92 12.36 -9.62 11.92
C PRO A 92 11.87 -9.99 13.33
N PRO A 93 10.62 -10.48 13.46
CA PRO A 93 9.63 -10.69 12.41
C PRO A 93 8.75 -9.46 12.12
N SER A 94 8.65 -9.09 10.83
CA SER A 94 7.80 -8.00 10.33
C SER A 94 7.09 -8.40 9.03
N GLY A 95 6.01 -7.71 8.70
CA GLY A 95 5.36 -7.81 7.39
C GLY A 95 6.17 -7.09 6.32
N GLY A 96 5.86 -7.34 5.05
CA GLY A 96 6.51 -6.65 3.93
C GLY A 96 6.04 -5.21 3.81
N GLY A 97 6.92 -4.32 3.35
CA GLY A 97 6.57 -2.94 3.02
C GLY A 97 5.69 -2.87 1.77
N GLY A 98 4.89 -1.81 1.65
CA GLY A 98 4.19 -1.51 0.41
C GLY A 98 5.14 -1.02 -0.70
N GLY A 99 4.82 -1.32 -1.95
CA GLY A 99 5.47 -0.73 -3.12
C GLY A 99 5.06 0.73 -3.31
N GLY A 100 6.01 1.54 -3.73
CA GLY A 100 5.79 2.93 -4.14
C GLY A 100 5.63 3.04 -5.66
N PHE A 101 5.68 4.26 -6.16
CA PHE A 101 5.68 4.53 -7.59
C PHE A 101 7.01 4.10 -8.22
N TYR A 102 8.15 4.50 -7.63
CA TYR A 102 9.48 4.28 -8.19
C TYR A 102 10.15 2.98 -7.74
N SER A 103 9.85 2.50 -6.53
CA SER A 103 10.57 1.36 -5.96
C SER A 103 9.66 0.36 -5.23
N ASN A 104 10.21 -0.83 -5.02
CA ASN A 104 9.54 -1.91 -4.31
C ASN A 104 9.58 -1.66 -2.81
N GLY A 105 8.59 -2.19 -2.09
CA GLY A 105 8.63 -2.26 -0.64
C GLY A 105 9.74 -3.18 -0.15
N GLU A 106 10.24 -2.91 1.05
CA GLU A 106 11.29 -3.72 1.66
C GLU A 106 10.75 -5.11 2.06
N ASN A 107 11.60 -6.12 1.93
CA ASN A 107 11.33 -7.46 2.43
C ASN A 107 11.80 -7.58 3.88
N SER A 108 10.99 -8.19 4.74
CA SER A 108 11.44 -8.57 6.08
C SER A 108 12.53 -9.66 5.98
N LYS A 109 13.71 -9.39 6.53
CA LYS A 109 14.87 -10.29 6.50
C LYS A 109 14.71 -11.38 7.55
N ASN A 110 14.22 -12.57 7.20
CA ASN A 110 14.23 -13.73 8.10
C ASN A 110 14.50 -15.05 7.37
N SER A 111 15.29 -15.94 7.98
CA SER A 111 15.73 -17.23 7.42
C SER A 111 14.59 -18.21 7.16
N GLY A 112 13.42 -18.00 7.80
CA GLY A 112 12.20 -18.81 7.62
C GLY A 112 11.15 -18.22 6.66
N GLY A 113 11.48 -17.17 5.91
CA GLY A 113 10.55 -16.52 4.96
C GLY A 113 9.72 -15.40 5.58
N GLY A 114 10.34 -14.22 5.80
CA GLY A 114 9.64 -13.00 6.22
C GLY A 114 8.63 -12.47 5.19
N GLY A 115 7.75 -11.55 5.62
CA GLY A 115 6.81 -10.88 4.72
C GLY A 115 7.55 -10.19 3.57
N LYS A 116 7.11 -10.43 2.33
CA LYS A 116 7.75 -9.85 1.14
C LYS A 116 7.09 -8.53 0.79
N GLY A 117 7.90 -7.55 0.43
CA GLY A 117 7.42 -6.24 0.01
C GLY A 117 6.69 -6.32 -1.32
N GLY A 118 5.70 -5.46 -1.50
CA GLY A 118 5.01 -5.30 -2.78
C GLY A 118 5.91 -4.66 -3.82
N LYS A 119 5.73 -5.01 -5.09
CA LYS A 119 6.40 -4.35 -6.21
C LYS A 119 5.82 -2.96 -6.41
N GLY A 120 6.68 -2.01 -6.76
CA GLY A 120 6.26 -0.67 -7.12
C GLY A 120 5.56 -0.63 -8.47
N PHE A 121 4.90 0.50 -8.78
CA PHE A 121 4.15 0.68 -10.03
C PHE A 121 5.02 0.43 -11.26
N LEU A 122 6.23 1.02 -11.30
CA LEU A 122 7.16 0.84 -12.42
C LEU A 122 7.68 -0.60 -12.57
N ASN A 123 7.52 -1.42 -11.53
CA ASN A 123 7.89 -2.84 -11.52
C ASN A 123 6.65 -3.76 -11.65
N GLY A 124 5.54 -3.24 -12.18
CA GLY A 124 4.33 -4.01 -12.47
C GLY A 124 3.33 -4.11 -11.33
N GLY A 125 3.63 -3.55 -10.14
CA GLY A 125 2.67 -3.44 -9.05
C GLY A 125 2.21 -4.76 -8.42
N GLU A 126 2.91 -5.87 -8.66
CA GLU A 126 2.62 -7.16 -8.01
C GLU A 126 2.59 -7.03 -6.47
N GLY A 127 1.61 -7.63 -5.83
CA GLY A 127 1.54 -7.67 -4.37
C GLY A 127 2.66 -8.54 -3.76
N GLY A 128 3.02 -8.24 -2.52
CA GLY A 128 3.98 -9.02 -1.75
C GLY A 128 3.50 -10.46 -1.51
N THR A 129 4.45 -11.40 -1.46
CA THR A 129 4.18 -12.82 -1.19
C THR A 129 3.38 -12.99 0.11
N HIS A 130 2.49 -13.98 0.14
CA HIS A 130 1.42 -14.11 1.15
C HIS A 130 0.34 -13.03 1.00
N ARG A 131 -0.25 -12.99 -0.20
CA ARG A 131 -1.53 -12.32 -0.50
C ARG A 131 -1.52 -10.80 -0.34
N GLY A 132 -0.38 -10.15 -0.51
CA GLY A 132 -0.33 -8.69 -0.72
C GLY A 132 -1.19 -8.30 -1.91
N GLY A 133 -1.89 -7.17 -1.82
CA GLY A 133 -2.72 -6.73 -2.93
C GLY A 133 -1.89 -6.28 -4.14
N PHE A 134 -2.22 -6.73 -5.36
CA PHE A 134 -1.88 -6.00 -6.59
C PHE A 134 -2.12 -4.50 -6.46
N GLY A 135 -1.20 -3.70 -7.02
CA GLY A 135 -0.98 -2.30 -6.65
C GLY A 135 0.10 -2.13 -5.57
N GLY A 136 0.94 -3.14 -5.34
CA GLY A 136 2.08 -3.06 -4.43
C GLY A 136 1.77 -3.21 -2.95
N GLY A 137 0.64 -3.80 -2.55
CA GLY A 137 0.38 -4.15 -1.16
C GLY A 137 1.42 -5.15 -0.63
N GLY A 138 1.99 -4.89 0.54
CA GLY A 138 2.95 -5.76 1.21
C GLY A 138 2.32 -7.04 1.76
N GLY A 139 3.10 -8.12 1.75
CA GLY A 139 2.68 -9.43 2.25
C GLY A 139 2.71 -9.54 3.77
N TYR A 140 1.80 -10.33 4.34
CA TYR A 140 1.84 -10.64 5.77
C TYR A 140 2.77 -11.83 6.07
N LEU A 141 3.21 -11.97 7.33
CA LEU A 141 4.01 -13.12 7.77
C LEU A 141 3.14 -14.14 8.52
N ASN A 142 3.06 -15.39 8.03
CA ASN A 142 2.25 -16.45 8.63
C ASN A 142 2.68 -16.84 10.06
N LEU A 143 3.98 -16.94 10.33
CA LEU A 143 4.50 -17.48 11.59
C LEU A 143 4.30 -16.54 12.79
N ASN A 144 4.20 -15.23 12.53
CA ASN A 144 4.34 -14.18 13.54
C ASN A 144 3.35 -13.03 13.31
N GLU A 145 2.25 -13.29 12.61
CA GLU A 145 1.08 -12.39 12.53
C GLU A 145 1.40 -10.96 12.11
N SER A 146 2.47 -10.75 11.35
CA SER A 146 2.94 -9.40 11.05
C SER A 146 2.23 -8.86 9.81
N PRO A 147 1.47 -7.77 9.91
CA PRO A 147 0.68 -7.26 8.79
C PRO A 147 1.56 -6.54 7.76
N GLY A 148 1.15 -6.55 6.49
CA GLY A 148 1.88 -5.87 5.42
C GLY A 148 1.50 -4.39 5.26
N GLY A 149 2.39 -3.58 4.69
CA GLY A 149 2.12 -2.17 4.37
C GLY A 149 1.28 -2.01 3.11
N GLY A 150 0.51 -0.92 2.99
CA GLY A 150 -0.28 -0.59 1.81
C GLY A 150 0.57 -0.06 0.66
N GLY A 151 0.24 -0.40 -0.58
CA GLY A 151 0.89 0.19 -1.76
C GLY A 151 0.37 1.59 -2.07
N GLY A 152 1.09 2.38 -2.87
CA GLY A 152 0.64 3.74 -3.21
C GLY A 152 1.65 4.54 -4.01
N TYR A 153 1.52 5.87 -4.02
CA TYR A 153 2.55 6.75 -4.54
C TYR A 153 3.85 6.50 -3.78
N SER A 154 3.82 6.57 -2.46
CA SER A 154 4.85 5.96 -1.62
C SER A 154 4.26 4.79 -0.85
N GLY A 155 5.03 3.73 -0.63
CA GLY A 155 4.54 2.55 0.08
C GLY A 155 4.41 2.79 1.59
N GLY A 156 3.46 2.17 2.25
CA GLY A 156 3.37 2.15 3.71
C GLY A 156 4.35 1.14 4.32
N SER A 157 4.76 1.36 5.57
CA SER A 157 5.67 0.46 6.27
C SER A 157 5.06 -0.92 6.53
N GLY A 158 5.92 -1.94 6.65
CA GLY A 158 5.50 -3.24 7.19
C GLY A 158 5.14 -3.14 8.67
N GLY A 159 4.16 -3.91 9.12
CA GLY A 159 3.77 -4.00 10.52
C GLY A 159 4.63 -4.97 11.33
N ALA A 160 4.66 -4.80 12.65
CA ALA A 160 5.41 -5.66 13.56
C ALA A 160 4.62 -6.88 14.04
N ASN A 161 5.32 -7.89 14.57
CA ASN A 161 4.70 -8.96 15.35
C ASN A 161 4.28 -8.48 16.75
N LYS A 162 3.18 -7.74 16.82
CA LYS A 162 2.54 -7.40 18.09
C LYS A 162 1.07 -7.73 18.05
N ASN A 163 0.54 -8.15 19.21
CA ASN A 163 -0.84 -8.59 19.39
C ASN A 163 -1.89 -7.60 18.89
N ILE A 164 -1.60 -6.30 18.83
CA ILE A 164 -2.48 -5.26 18.30
C ILE A 164 -1.60 -4.30 17.50
N SER A 165 -1.57 -4.44 16.19
CA SER A 165 -0.72 -3.62 15.32
C SER A 165 -1.25 -3.55 13.89
N CYS A 166 -0.70 -2.64 13.09
CA CYS A 166 -0.95 -2.58 11.66
C CYS A 166 0.28 -2.12 10.88
N GLY A 167 0.32 -2.53 9.61
CA GLY A 167 1.22 -1.91 8.63
C GLY A 167 0.73 -0.51 8.29
N GLY A 168 1.64 0.32 7.80
CA GLY A 168 1.29 1.65 7.32
C GLY A 168 0.45 1.60 6.05
N GLY A 169 -0.51 2.51 5.89
CA GLY A 169 -1.14 2.72 4.59
C GLY A 169 -0.23 3.49 3.63
N GLY A 170 -0.45 3.30 2.33
CA GLY A 170 0.31 3.96 1.27
C GLY A 170 -0.02 5.44 1.12
N GLY A 171 0.94 6.22 0.62
CA GLY A 171 0.76 7.62 0.24
C GLY A 171 -0.05 7.75 -1.06
N SER A 172 -0.76 8.86 -1.20
CA SER A 172 -1.54 9.22 -2.38
C SER A 172 -0.89 10.39 -3.12
N PHE A 173 -1.33 10.62 -4.36
CA PHE A 173 -0.85 11.72 -5.19
C PHE A 173 -2.00 12.25 -6.03
N ASN A 174 -2.14 13.56 -6.15
CA ASN A 174 -3.11 14.19 -7.04
C ASN A 174 -2.47 15.43 -7.65
N ASN A 175 -2.37 15.46 -8.98
CA ASN A 175 -1.85 16.60 -9.75
C ASN A 175 -2.95 17.29 -10.56
N GLY A 176 -4.22 17.04 -10.22
CA GLY A 176 -5.35 17.78 -10.77
C GLY A 176 -5.42 19.19 -10.21
N THR A 177 -6.10 20.09 -10.94
CA THR A 177 -6.37 21.47 -10.48
C THR A 177 -7.61 21.57 -9.59
N ASN A 178 -8.55 20.63 -9.70
CA ASN A 178 -9.74 20.55 -8.87
C ASN A 178 -9.70 19.26 -8.03
N GLN A 179 -8.91 19.28 -6.96
CA GLN A 179 -8.64 18.10 -6.16
C GLN A 179 -9.72 17.88 -5.11
N GLN A 180 -10.14 16.62 -4.95
CA GLN A 180 -10.95 16.16 -3.83
C GLN A 180 -10.19 14.99 -3.22
N ASN A 181 -9.50 15.24 -2.11
CA ASN A 181 -8.66 14.26 -1.44
C ASN A 181 -9.30 13.89 -0.11
N GLU A 182 -9.97 12.75 -0.07
CA GLU A 182 -10.61 12.23 1.12
C GLU A 182 -9.96 10.89 1.49
N CYS A 183 -9.42 10.78 2.70
CA CYS A 183 -8.98 9.47 3.20
C CYS A 183 -10.21 8.64 3.54
N CYS A 184 -10.05 7.32 3.44
CA CYS A 184 -10.83 6.41 4.25
C CYS A 184 -12.33 6.37 3.87
N TYR A 185 -12.72 7.03 2.77
CA TYR A 185 -14.07 7.07 2.22
C TYR A 185 -14.58 5.67 1.82
N LYS A 186 -13.68 4.80 1.35
CA LYS A 186 -13.96 3.39 1.09
C LYS A 186 -13.12 2.51 2.00
N THR A 187 -13.78 1.93 3.00
CA THR A 187 -13.17 1.03 3.99
C THR A 187 -13.16 -0.43 3.54
N VAL A 188 -13.89 -0.78 2.47
CA VAL A 188 -14.01 -2.16 1.98
C VAL A 188 -13.97 -2.21 0.46
N GLY A 189 -13.23 -3.18 -0.07
CA GLY A 189 -13.22 -3.55 -1.49
C GLY A 189 -11.93 -3.20 -2.21
N HIS A 190 -11.93 -3.44 -3.52
CA HIS A 190 -10.84 -3.11 -4.42
C HIS A 190 -10.87 -1.62 -4.79
N GLY A 191 -9.78 -1.15 -5.40
CA GLY A 191 -9.69 0.15 -6.02
C GLY A 191 -10.73 0.35 -7.13
N LYS A 192 -10.96 1.61 -7.47
CA LYS A 192 -11.90 2.00 -8.53
C LYS A 192 -11.36 3.23 -9.25
N VAL A 193 -11.39 3.20 -10.58
CA VAL A 193 -11.15 4.37 -11.43
C VAL A 193 -12.44 4.66 -12.19
N ILE A 194 -12.86 5.92 -12.19
CA ILE A 194 -14.02 6.40 -12.96
C ILE A 194 -13.49 7.45 -13.92
N ILE A 195 -13.77 7.28 -15.20
CA ILE A 195 -13.41 8.22 -16.25
C ILE A 195 -14.71 8.75 -16.84
N THR A 196 -14.89 10.07 -16.77
CA THR A 196 -16.09 10.75 -17.26
C THR A 196 -15.67 11.80 -18.28
N PHE A 197 -16.40 11.86 -19.39
CA PHE A 197 -16.25 12.94 -20.37
C PHE A 197 -16.99 14.18 -19.87
N LEU A 198 -16.28 15.30 -19.79
CA LEU A 198 -16.86 16.61 -19.54
C LEU A 198 -17.11 17.27 -20.89
N HIS A 199 -18.33 17.76 -21.09
CA HIS A 199 -18.77 18.48 -22.28
C HIS A 199 -19.00 19.95 -21.94
#